data_AF-F1L0H8-F1
#
_entry.id   AF-F1L0H8-F1
#
_cell.length_a   1.000
_cell.length_b   1.000
_cell.length_c   1.000
_cell.angle_alpha   90.00
_cell.angle_beta   90.00
_cell.angle_gamma   90.00
#
_symmetry.space_group_name_H-M   'P 1'
#
loop_
_entity.id
_entity.type
_entity.pdbx_description
1 polymer ?
#
loop_
_entity_poly.entity_id
_entity_poly.type
_entity_poly.pdbx_seq_one_letter_code
_entity_poly.pdbx_strand_id
1 'polypeptide(L)'
;MMSGLRPWMYWITAFIWDATCFLLPTLLFIAIFYAFDIKEYTNRNVVPLQLILVMLLYGWSQIPFVYSFSFAFTSPPKGYTLIVMYSIITGMIGLITVPIIEQAAGENNAYIASVVFSFVFPAYNIGGCFIKVYGNEFGREACALIDCSSPLFKEMLSQCCGSSEERIYSSNVISDSTKRGILIELLFFIAQGFLFWFTTITIEYRLLNKFTTQLLRKKPSTNSSLDNMAFDSESKQSVNSEDSDVVSEMDIVKSINPISTAVVVRDLQKWYGQLCAVDGVTFHVETESCFGLLGVNGAGKTSTFHMLTGESRISHGDAFINGCSVKDNWRKAMANVGYCPQFDAIIEEMSGEETLTMFARIHGLCEEDISSAVNAIIRAVGIDAYAKRPVKTYSGGNKRRLSLGIALVALPDVLLLDEPTTGVDPKARRFIWEILSKVREQGTALILTSHTMEECEALCTRMAIMVSGRFRCLGSAQHLKSKFGAGYTLILRLKSMENADQVKKEIAVAFPGSMLKEEHAIQLTYELVKRDGVKWSSLFQRMEGIAARFDIADYSLSQTTLEQVFLEFSRNASVRRMTNHS
;
A
#
# COMPACT_ATOMS: atom_id res chain seq x y z
N MET A 1 1.91 -8.41 -1.61
CA MET A 1 0.68 -8.83 -2.32
C MET A 1 0.66 -8.42 -3.78
N MET A 2 1.21 -7.26 -4.17
CA MET A 2 1.19 -6.82 -5.58
C MET A 2 1.94 -7.75 -6.55
N SER A 3 2.88 -8.57 -6.09
CA SER A 3 3.51 -9.63 -6.90
C SER A 3 2.63 -10.86 -7.18
N GLY A 4 1.33 -10.81 -6.89
CA GLY A 4 0.40 -11.94 -7.12
C GLY A 4 0.47 -13.06 -6.07
N LEU A 5 1.35 -12.94 -5.06
CA LEU A 5 1.45 -13.90 -3.96
C LEU A 5 0.12 -14.05 -3.19
N ARG A 6 -0.20 -15.30 -2.82
CA ARG A 6 -1.42 -15.60 -2.07
C ARG A 6 -1.25 -15.15 -0.61
N PRO A 7 -2.25 -14.48 0.00
CA PRO A 7 -2.14 -14.00 1.38
C PRO A 7 -1.79 -15.08 2.39
N TRP A 8 -2.29 -16.31 2.22
CA TRP A 8 -1.99 -17.41 3.14
C TRP A 8 -0.49 -17.76 3.17
N MET A 9 0.23 -17.61 2.04
CA MET A 9 1.67 -17.87 2.01
C MET A 9 2.41 -16.90 2.93
N TYR A 10 2.05 -15.61 2.85
CA TYR A 10 2.61 -14.57 3.72
C TYR A 10 2.39 -14.89 5.21
N TRP A 11 1.15 -15.17 5.60
CA TRP A 11 0.81 -15.43 7.00
C TRP A 11 1.46 -16.71 7.53
N ILE A 12 1.54 -17.77 6.73
CA ILE A 12 2.23 -19.00 7.15
C ILE A 12 3.74 -18.75 7.30
N THR A 13 4.37 -18.05 6.35
CA THR A 13 5.81 -17.74 6.47
C THR A 13 6.11 -16.86 7.68
N ALA A 14 5.28 -15.85 7.95
CA ALA A 14 5.40 -15.00 9.12
C ALA A 14 5.22 -15.81 10.41
N PHE A 15 4.20 -16.67 10.46
CA PHE A 15 3.95 -17.52 11.62
C PHE A 15 5.10 -18.48 11.90
N ILE A 16 5.64 -19.14 10.87
CA ILE A 16 6.78 -20.04 11.03
C ILE A 16 7.97 -19.28 11.61
N TRP A 17 8.27 -18.10 11.06
CA TRP A 17 9.36 -17.25 11.57
C TRP A 17 9.13 -16.83 13.02
N ASP A 18 7.96 -16.29 13.35
CA ASP A 18 7.65 -15.85 14.71
C ASP A 18 7.62 -17.01 15.71
N ALA A 19 7.10 -18.17 15.31
CA ALA A 19 7.12 -19.39 16.11
C ALA A 19 8.57 -19.86 16.37
N THR A 20 9.45 -19.80 15.37
CA THR A 20 10.87 -20.14 15.55
C THR A 20 11.58 -19.14 16.47
N CYS A 21 11.33 -17.84 16.32
CA CYS A 21 11.84 -16.81 17.21
C CYS A 21 11.34 -17.00 18.65
N PHE A 22 10.11 -17.47 18.84
CA PHE A 22 9.51 -17.75 20.14
C PHE A 22 10.12 -18.96 20.87
N LEU A 23 10.77 -19.90 20.14
CA LEU A 23 11.47 -21.02 20.75
C LEU A 23 12.62 -20.58 21.66
N LEU A 24 13.38 -19.55 21.26
CA LEU A 24 14.56 -19.10 22.01
C LEU A 24 14.18 -18.54 23.40
N PRO A 25 13.24 -17.57 23.55
CA PRO A 25 12.75 -17.13 24.85
C PRO A 25 12.17 -18.27 25.69
N THR A 26 11.46 -19.23 25.07
CA THR A 26 10.86 -20.37 25.77
C THR A 26 11.94 -21.24 26.44
N LEU A 27 13.00 -21.57 25.70
CA LEU A 27 14.12 -22.35 26.23
C LEU A 27 14.88 -21.59 27.31
N LEU A 28 15.14 -20.29 27.10
CA LEU A 28 15.80 -19.44 28.09
C LEU A 28 14.98 -19.33 29.39
N PHE A 29 13.66 -19.21 29.29
CA PHE A 29 12.79 -19.13 30.46
C PHE A 29 12.83 -20.40 31.31
N ILE A 30 12.92 -21.58 30.69
CA ILE A 30 13.04 -22.84 31.42
C ILE A 30 14.44 -23.02 32.02
N ALA A 31 15.47 -22.55 31.31
CA ALA A 31 16.83 -22.55 31.84
C ALA A 31 16.96 -21.74 33.14
N ILE A 32 16.13 -20.70 33.34
CA ILE A 32 16.05 -19.95 34.59
C ILE A 32 15.63 -20.86 35.76
N PHE A 33 14.64 -21.74 35.60
CA PHE A 33 14.24 -22.65 36.68
C PHE A 33 15.35 -23.62 37.09
N TYR A 34 16.17 -24.06 36.14
CA TYR A 34 17.37 -24.84 36.43
C TYR A 34 18.44 -24.01 37.14
N ALA A 35 18.66 -22.75 36.74
CA ALA A 35 19.64 -21.88 37.36
C ALA A 35 19.30 -21.54 38.83
N PHE A 36 18.01 -21.46 39.17
CA PHE A 36 17.52 -21.17 40.52
C PHE A 36 17.20 -22.42 41.37
N ASP A 37 17.42 -23.62 40.84
CA ASP A 37 17.16 -24.91 41.51
C ASP A 37 15.72 -25.06 42.07
N ILE A 38 14.72 -24.64 41.29
CA ILE A 38 13.31 -24.80 41.69
C ILE A 38 12.87 -26.25 41.43
N LYS A 39 12.96 -27.08 42.48
CA LYS A 39 12.75 -28.53 42.41
C LYS A 39 11.40 -28.92 41.84
N GLU A 40 10.34 -28.18 42.15
CA GLU A 40 9.00 -28.45 41.66
C GLU A 40 8.87 -28.38 40.13
N TYR A 41 9.79 -27.66 39.46
CA TYR A 41 9.84 -27.60 38.00
C TYR A 41 10.99 -28.40 37.37
N THR A 42 12.03 -28.75 38.13
CA THR A 42 13.26 -29.38 37.60
C THR A 42 13.45 -30.85 37.98
N ASN A 43 12.79 -31.33 39.05
CA ASN A 43 13.06 -32.63 39.65
C ASN A 43 12.73 -33.81 38.71
N ARG A 44 11.65 -33.72 37.92
CA ARG A 44 11.29 -34.72 36.91
C ARG A 44 11.49 -34.18 35.51
N ASN A 45 12.23 -34.89 34.67
CA ASN A 45 12.43 -34.54 33.25
C ASN A 45 11.13 -34.35 32.43
N VAL A 46 10.00 -34.89 32.90
CA VAL A 46 8.69 -34.75 32.26
C VAL A 46 8.11 -33.34 32.47
N VAL A 47 8.43 -32.66 33.58
CA VAL A 47 7.84 -31.36 33.95
C VAL A 47 8.35 -30.24 33.05
N PRO A 48 9.66 -30.08 32.78
CA PRO A 48 10.15 -29.13 31.80
C PRO A 48 9.54 -29.35 30.41
N LEU A 49 9.37 -30.61 29.98
CA LEU A 49 8.74 -30.92 28.70
C LEU A 49 7.26 -30.49 28.66
N GLN A 50 6.53 -30.63 29.78
CA GLN A 50 5.18 -30.12 29.92
C GLN A 50 5.13 -28.59 29.81
N LEU A 51 6.06 -27.89 30.48
CA LEU A 51 6.15 -26.43 30.41
C LEU A 51 6.49 -25.94 29.00
N ILE A 52 7.39 -26.62 28.27
CA ILE A 52 7.66 -26.34 26.86
C ILE A 52 6.37 -26.48 26.06
N LEU A 53 5.65 -27.59 26.21
CA LEU A 53 4.39 -27.82 25.47
C LEU A 53 3.36 -26.72 25.74
N VAL A 54 3.16 -26.33 27.01
CA VAL A 54 2.26 -25.23 27.40
C VAL A 54 2.69 -23.92 26.75
N MET A 55 3.97 -23.58 26.79
CA MET A 55 4.51 -22.36 26.17
C MET A 55 4.33 -22.36 24.65
N LEU A 56 4.59 -23.48 23.97
CA LEU A 56 4.40 -23.60 22.53
C LEU A 56 2.93 -23.43 22.12
N LEU A 57 2.01 -24.01 22.89
CA LEU A 57 0.57 -23.85 22.67
C LEU A 57 0.09 -22.44 22.99
N TYR A 58 0.69 -21.78 23.98
CA TYR A 58 0.48 -20.35 24.19
C TYR A 58 0.96 -19.54 22.98
N GLY A 59 2.13 -19.83 22.42
CA GLY A 59 2.61 -19.22 21.17
C GLY A 59 1.67 -19.44 19.99
N TRP A 60 1.13 -20.66 19.83
CA TRP A 60 0.12 -21.01 18.82
C TRP A 60 -1.16 -20.16 18.92
N SER A 61 -1.58 -19.81 20.13
CA SER A 61 -2.75 -18.97 20.36
C SER A 61 -2.42 -17.47 20.25
N GLN A 62 -1.32 -17.04 20.88
CA GLN A 62 -0.97 -15.63 21.04
C GLN A 62 -0.44 -14.98 19.75
N ILE A 63 0.33 -15.68 18.92
CA ILE A 63 0.88 -15.10 17.68
C ILE A 63 -0.25 -14.70 16.71
N PRO A 64 -1.23 -15.57 16.37
CA PRO A 64 -2.37 -15.19 15.54
C PRO A 64 -3.30 -14.15 16.19
N PHE A 65 -3.39 -14.12 17.52
CA PHE A 65 -4.08 -13.05 18.25
C PHE A 65 -3.46 -11.68 17.92
N VAL A 66 -2.14 -11.56 18.00
CA VAL A 66 -1.41 -10.33 17.65
C VAL A 66 -1.65 -9.94 16.18
N TYR A 67 -1.64 -10.91 15.26
CA TYR A 67 -1.93 -10.67 13.84
C TYR A 67 -3.34 -10.14 13.60
N SER A 68 -4.34 -10.63 14.34
CA SER A 68 -5.71 -10.14 14.22
C SER A 68 -5.83 -8.67 14.65
N PHE A 69 -5.09 -8.27 15.68
CA PHE A 69 -5.09 -6.90 16.21
C PHE A 69 -4.16 -5.94 15.46
N SER A 70 -3.19 -6.42 14.67
CA SER A 70 -2.28 -5.55 13.93
C SER A 70 -3.02 -4.64 12.93
N PHE A 71 -4.15 -5.09 12.39
CA PHE A 71 -4.99 -4.29 11.49
C PHE A 71 -5.70 -3.10 12.16
N ALA A 72 -5.84 -3.11 13.49
CA ALA A 72 -6.50 -2.04 14.22
C ALA A 72 -5.59 -0.82 14.46
N PHE A 73 -4.28 -0.97 14.29
CA PHE A 73 -3.29 0.04 14.64
C PHE A 73 -2.60 0.61 13.40
N THR A 74 -2.51 1.95 13.35
CA THR A 74 -1.80 2.66 12.27
C THR A 74 -0.32 2.87 12.55
N SER A 75 0.13 2.69 13.80
CA SER A 75 1.53 2.87 14.19
C SER A 75 2.05 1.68 15.01
N PRO A 76 3.20 1.08 14.65
CA PRO A 76 3.74 -0.10 15.33
C PRO A 76 3.97 0.07 16.85
N PRO A 77 4.56 1.18 17.34
CA PRO A 77 4.82 1.34 18.78
C PRO A 77 3.55 1.37 19.63
N LYS A 78 2.47 2.01 19.14
CA LYS A 78 1.18 2.04 19.84
C LYS A 78 0.55 0.65 19.91
N GLY A 79 0.65 -0.12 18.83
CA GLY A 79 0.16 -1.51 18.79
C GLY A 79 0.86 -2.39 19.81
N TYR A 80 2.20 -2.33 19.86
CA TYR A 80 3.00 -3.06 20.85
C TYR A 80 2.58 -2.73 22.29
N THR A 81 2.54 -1.44 22.67
CA THR A 81 2.22 -1.03 24.04
C THR A 81 0.82 -1.47 24.45
N LEU A 82 -0.18 -1.36 23.57
CA LEU A 82 -1.56 -1.75 23.88
C LEU A 82 -1.73 -3.26 24.03
N ILE A 83 -1.08 -4.07 23.18
CA ILE A 83 -1.13 -5.53 23.27
C ILE A 83 -0.43 -6.03 24.54
N VAL A 84 0.71 -5.45 24.90
CA VAL A 84 1.42 -5.78 26.15
C VAL A 84 0.55 -5.40 27.36
N MET A 85 -0.02 -4.19 27.36
CA MET A 85 -0.91 -3.74 28.44
C MET A 85 -2.14 -4.66 28.58
N TYR A 86 -2.76 -5.04 27.46
CA TYR A 86 -3.89 -5.99 27.45
C TYR A 86 -3.48 -7.34 28.04
N SER A 87 -2.33 -7.90 27.64
CA SER A 87 -1.86 -9.20 28.11
C SER A 87 -1.55 -9.20 29.61
N ILE A 88 -0.94 -8.12 30.11
CA ILE A 88 -0.66 -7.93 31.55
C ILE A 88 -1.96 -7.84 32.36
N ILE A 89 -2.89 -6.99 31.93
CA ILE A 89 -4.16 -6.78 32.65
C ILE A 89 -4.99 -8.06 32.68
N THR A 90 -5.15 -8.71 31.53
CA THR A 90 -5.96 -9.95 31.43
C THR A 90 -5.34 -11.12 32.18
N GLY A 91 -4.00 -11.22 32.19
CA GLY A 91 -3.29 -12.19 33.02
C GLY A 91 -3.51 -11.97 34.52
N MET A 92 -3.36 -10.73 35.00
CA MET A 92 -3.49 -10.42 36.43
C MET A 92 -4.93 -10.52 36.95
N ILE A 93 -5.92 -10.05 36.17
CA ILE A 93 -7.32 -10.08 36.60
C ILE A 93 -7.74 -11.51 36.95
N GLY A 94 -7.47 -12.48 36.09
CA GLY A 94 -7.87 -13.87 36.38
C GLY A 94 -7.10 -14.45 37.57
N LEU A 95 -5.79 -14.17 37.69
CA LEU A 95 -4.95 -14.68 38.78
C LEU A 95 -5.34 -14.15 40.16
N ILE A 96 -5.83 -12.91 40.23
CA ILE A 96 -6.30 -12.29 41.48
C ILE A 96 -7.75 -12.70 41.77
N THR A 97 -8.62 -12.73 40.75
CA THR A 97 -10.06 -12.94 40.93
C THR A 97 -10.40 -14.36 41.35
N VAL A 98 -9.74 -15.38 40.79
CA VAL A 98 -10.09 -16.79 41.05
C VAL A 98 -9.87 -17.20 42.51
N PRO A 99 -8.72 -16.88 43.16
CA PRO A 99 -8.53 -17.15 44.59
C PRO A 99 -9.53 -16.42 45.50
N ILE A 100 -9.95 -15.20 45.13
CA ILE A 100 -10.96 -14.45 45.89
C ILE A 100 -12.32 -15.16 45.80
N ILE A 101 -12.70 -15.63 44.61
CA ILE A 101 -13.93 -16.40 44.42
C ILE A 101 -13.87 -17.72 45.19
N GLU A 102 -12.71 -18.37 45.26
CA GLU A 102 -12.52 -19.61 46.02
C GLU A 102 -12.79 -19.40 47.51
N GLN A 103 -12.25 -18.32 48.08
CA GLN A 103 -12.47 -17.97 49.49
C GLN A 103 -13.91 -17.51 49.77
N ALA A 104 -14.54 -16.79 48.84
CA ALA A 104 -15.86 -16.20 49.05
C ALA A 104 -17.03 -17.13 48.70
N ALA A 105 -16.89 -17.95 47.67
CA ALA A 105 -17.97 -18.71 47.04
C ALA A 105 -17.67 -20.21 46.87
N GLY A 106 -16.53 -20.68 47.37
CA GLY A 106 -16.13 -22.09 47.38
C GLY A 106 -15.46 -22.60 46.08
N GLU A 107 -14.81 -23.75 46.18
CA GLU A 107 -13.94 -24.31 45.13
C GLU A 107 -14.65 -24.58 43.79
N ASN A 108 -15.92 -24.98 43.81
CA ASN A 108 -16.67 -25.27 42.57
C ASN A 108 -16.90 -24.00 41.74
N ASN A 109 -17.22 -22.89 42.39
CA ASN A 109 -17.48 -21.62 41.72
C ASN A 109 -16.17 -21.01 41.19
N ALA A 110 -15.08 -21.14 41.95
CA ALA A 110 -13.75 -20.73 41.51
C ALA A 110 -13.27 -21.51 40.28
N TYR A 111 -13.53 -22.82 40.24
CA TYR A 111 -13.19 -23.65 39.08
C TYR A 111 -13.97 -23.25 37.82
N ILE A 112 -15.27 -22.93 37.94
CA ILE A 112 -16.04 -22.45 36.78
C ILE A 112 -15.47 -21.11 36.29
N ALA A 113 -15.14 -20.20 37.20
CA ALA A 113 -14.54 -18.91 36.86
C ALA A 113 -13.18 -19.09 36.17
N SER A 114 -12.33 -20.00 36.64
CA SER A 114 -11.02 -20.27 36.01
C SER A 114 -11.19 -20.83 34.60
N VAL A 115 -12.13 -21.75 34.37
CA VAL A 115 -12.43 -22.29 33.03
C VAL A 115 -12.87 -21.17 32.07
N VAL A 116 -13.76 -20.28 32.52
CA VAL A 116 -14.22 -19.13 31.71
C VAL A 116 -13.06 -18.18 31.40
N PHE A 117 -12.25 -17.80 32.39
CA PHE A 117 -11.11 -16.93 32.16
C PHE A 117 -10.05 -17.59 31.27
N SER A 118 -9.81 -18.89 31.38
CA SER A 118 -8.87 -19.63 30.53
C SER A 118 -9.33 -19.67 29.07
N PHE A 119 -10.64 -19.75 28.82
CA PHE A 119 -11.19 -19.72 27.46
C PHE A 119 -11.11 -18.32 26.82
N VAL A 120 -11.28 -17.24 27.60
CA VAL A 120 -11.31 -15.87 27.07
C VAL A 120 -9.92 -15.25 26.98
N PHE A 121 -9.05 -15.52 27.95
CA PHE A 121 -7.77 -14.83 28.11
C PHE A 121 -6.59 -15.81 28.05
N PRO A 122 -5.88 -15.91 26.90
CA PRO A 122 -4.70 -16.78 26.76
C PRO A 122 -3.61 -16.48 27.80
N ALA A 123 -3.42 -15.20 28.16
CA ALA A 123 -2.44 -14.75 29.14
C ALA A 123 -2.74 -15.21 30.58
N TYR A 124 -4.03 -15.35 30.94
CA TYR A 124 -4.40 -15.97 32.21
C TYR A 124 -4.20 -17.49 32.16
N ASN A 125 -4.61 -18.12 31.05
CA ASN A 125 -4.57 -19.56 30.88
C ASN A 125 -3.15 -20.13 31.09
N ILE A 126 -2.11 -19.45 30.57
CA ILE A 126 -0.72 -19.86 30.78
C ILE A 126 -0.32 -19.78 32.25
N GLY A 127 -0.66 -18.70 32.96
CA GLY A 127 -0.38 -18.58 34.40
C GLY A 127 -1.08 -19.68 35.22
N GLY A 128 -2.33 -19.99 34.87
CA GLY A 128 -3.09 -21.08 35.49
C GLY A 128 -2.43 -22.45 35.29
N CYS A 129 -1.92 -22.73 34.09
CA CYS A 129 -1.18 -23.97 33.81
C CYS A 129 0.07 -24.11 34.69
N PHE A 130 0.85 -23.03 34.83
CA PHE A 130 2.06 -23.03 35.67
C PHE A 130 1.73 -23.29 37.15
N ILE A 131 0.70 -22.63 37.69
CA ILE A 131 0.26 -22.84 39.07
C ILE A 131 -0.20 -24.28 39.30
N LYS A 132 -0.95 -24.86 38.36
CA LYS A 132 -1.41 -26.25 38.45
C LYS A 132 -0.27 -27.26 38.39
N VAL A 133 0.69 -27.06 37.47
CA VAL A 133 1.88 -27.93 37.36
C VAL A 133 2.72 -27.86 38.63
N TYR A 134 2.97 -26.65 39.15
CA TYR A 134 3.68 -26.44 40.42
C TYR A 134 2.97 -27.12 41.58
N GLY A 135 1.67 -26.84 41.77
CA GLY A 135 0.87 -27.42 42.85
C GLY A 135 0.82 -28.96 42.78
N ASN A 136 0.82 -29.52 41.57
CA ASN A 136 0.84 -30.96 41.37
C ASN A 136 2.16 -31.62 41.82
N GLU A 137 3.31 -31.06 41.43
CA GLU A 137 4.60 -31.62 41.87
C GLU A 137 4.86 -31.35 43.35
N PHE A 138 4.48 -30.16 43.86
CA PHE A 138 4.54 -29.86 45.29
C PHE A 138 3.71 -30.87 46.11
N GLY A 139 2.46 -31.13 45.70
CA GLY A 139 1.60 -32.12 46.36
C GLY A 139 2.16 -33.54 46.25
N ARG A 140 2.79 -33.89 45.12
CA ARG A 140 3.42 -35.20 44.95
C ARG A 140 4.63 -35.38 45.85
N GLU A 141 5.51 -34.38 45.96
CA GLU A 141 6.67 -34.42 46.86
C GLU A 141 6.23 -34.51 48.32
N ALA A 142 5.21 -33.74 48.72
CA ALA A 142 4.63 -33.83 50.05
C ALA A 142 4.07 -35.24 50.35
N CYS A 143 3.38 -35.86 49.39
CA CYS A 143 2.86 -37.22 49.53
C CYS A 143 3.92 -38.32 49.43
N ALA A 144 5.08 -38.07 48.80
CA ALA A 144 6.17 -39.04 48.67
C ALA A 144 6.85 -39.35 50.03
N LEU A 145 6.71 -38.46 51.00
CA LEU A 145 7.21 -38.66 52.38
C LEU A 145 6.31 -39.59 53.21
N ILE A 146 5.11 -39.93 52.73
CA ILE A 146 4.13 -40.75 53.44
C ILE A 146 4.16 -42.19 52.94
N ASP A 147 4.29 -43.14 53.85
CA ASP A 147 4.27 -44.57 53.51
C ASP A 147 2.82 -45.09 53.38
N CYS A 148 2.33 -45.14 52.14
CA CYS A 148 0.99 -45.64 51.82
C CYS A 148 0.81 -47.16 51.96
N SER A 149 1.85 -47.91 52.38
CA SER A 149 1.73 -49.34 52.67
C SER A 149 1.01 -49.62 53.99
N SER A 150 0.98 -48.66 54.92
CA SER A 150 0.30 -48.80 56.19
C SER A 150 -1.22 -48.54 56.05
N PRO A 151 -2.08 -49.42 56.61
CA PRO A 151 -3.53 -49.23 56.54
C PRO A 151 -4.01 -47.98 57.31
N LEU A 152 -3.25 -47.55 58.33
CA LEU A 152 -3.50 -46.33 59.13
C LEU A 152 -3.39 -45.04 58.29
N PHE A 153 -2.35 -44.92 57.46
CA PHE A 153 -2.17 -43.74 56.60
C PHE A 153 -3.14 -43.75 55.40
N LYS A 154 -3.58 -44.93 54.97
CA LYS A 154 -4.56 -45.07 53.88
C LYS A 154 -5.96 -44.57 54.25
N GLU A 155 -6.40 -44.77 55.49
CA GLU A 155 -7.68 -44.26 55.99
C GLU A 155 -7.60 -42.79 56.45
N MET A 156 -6.50 -42.38 57.09
CA MET A 156 -6.37 -41.04 57.68
C MET A 156 -5.88 -39.97 56.68
N LEU A 157 -5.09 -40.34 55.67
CA LEU A 157 -4.61 -39.47 54.60
C LEU A 157 -5.02 -39.98 53.21
N SER A 158 -6.35 -40.07 53.00
CA SER A 158 -6.93 -40.34 51.67
C SER A 158 -6.48 -39.33 50.60
N GLN A 159 -6.08 -38.13 51.02
CA GLN A 159 -5.48 -37.10 50.18
C GLN A 159 -4.18 -37.52 49.48
N CYS A 160 -3.38 -38.43 50.05
CA CYS A 160 -2.14 -38.92 49.43
C CYS A 160 -2.25 -40.39 48.98
N CYS A 161 -2.96 -41.22 49.74
CA CYS A 161 -3.00 -42.68 49.55
C CYS A 161 -4.35 -43.20 49.05
N GLY A 162 -5.33 -42.32 48.81
CA GLY A 162 -6.66 -42.66 48.33
C GLY A 162 -6.75 -42.99 46.84
N SER A 163 -7.99 -43.04 46.35
CA SER A 163 -8.31 -43.21 44.92
C SER A 163 -7.90 -41.98 44.09
N SER A 164 -7.88 -42.09 42.76
CA SER A 164 -7.37 -41.02 41.87
C SER A 164 -8.11 -39.67 42.03
N GLU A 165 -9.36 -39.69 42.49
CA GLU A 165 -10.18 -38.49 42.69
C GLU A 165 -9.89 -37.81 44.04
N GLU A 166 -9.55 -38.58 45.08
CA GLU A 166 -9.28 -38.08 46.44
C GLU A 166 -7.88 -37.42 46.55
N ARG A 167 -7.03 -37.66 45.56
CA ARG A 167 -5.58 -37.71 45.71
C ARG A 167 -4.69 -36.46 45.65
N ILE A 168 -5.07 -35.21 45.90
CA ILE A 168 -4.26 -33.94 45.74
C ILE A 168 -3.37 -33.72 44.49
N TYR A 169 -2.58 -34.69 44.01
CA TYR A 169 -1.81 -34.73 42.77
C TYR A 169 -2.40 -35.75 41.77
N SER A 170 -2.21 -35.47 40.48
CA SER A 170 -2.48 -36.36 39.36
C SER A 170 -1.22 -37.10 38.94
N SER A 171 -1.34 -38.35 38.48
CA SER A 171 -0.22 -39.12 37.93
C SER A 171 0.24 -38.57 36.58
N ASN A 172 -0.71 -38.13 35.74
CA ASN A 172 -0.48 -37.58 34.40
C ASN A 172 -1.23 -36.25 34.23
N VAL A 173 -0.57 -35.14 34.56
CA VAL A 173 -1.15 -33.79 34.55
C VAL A 173 -1.73 -33.38 33.19
N ILE A 174 -1.10 -33.82 32.08
CA ILE A 174 -1.54 -33.50 30.71
C ILE A 174 -2.89 -34.15 30.36
N SER A 175 -3.08 -35.42 30.72
CA SER A 175 -4.25 -36.20 30.28
C SER A 175 -5.44 -36.12 31.24
N ASP A 176 -5.26 -35.47 32.38
CA ASP A 176 -6.26 -35.38 33.41
C ASP A 176 -7.24 -34.23 33.09
N SER A 177 -8.53 -34.57 32.97
CA SER A 177 -9.63 -33.62 32.74
C SER A 177 -10.22 -33.06 34.03
N THR A 178 -9.78 -33.51 35.20
CA THR A 178 -10.28 -33.04 36.49
C THR A 178 -9.70 -31.67 36.84
N LYS A 179 -10.17 -31.07 37.95
CA LYS A 179 -9.73 -29.74 38.42
C LYS A 179 -8.21 -29.59 38.56
N ARG A 180 -7.50 -30.70 38.78
CA ARG A 180 -6.05 -30.77 39.04
C ARG A 180 -5.22 -30.93 37.76
N GLY A 181 -5.83 -31.33 36.65
CA GLY A 181 -5.18 -31.45 35.37
C GLY A 181 -5.15 -30.15 34.57
N ILE A 182 -4.39 -30.16 33.48
CA ILE A 182 -4.27 -29.04 32.52
C ILE A 182 -4.90 -29.35 31.15
N LEU A 183 -5.57 -30.49 30.97
CA LEU A 183 -6.06 -30.93 29.66
C LEU A 183 -7.00 -29.91 29.01
N ILE A 184 -7.93 -29.35 29.79
CA ILE A 184 -8.94 -28.40 29.30
C ILE A 184 -8.27 -27.11 28.83
N GLU A 185 -7.28 -26.63 29.59
CA GLU A 185 -6.48 -25.45 29.27
C GLU A 185 -5.70 -25.62 27.96
N LEU A 186 -5.12 -26.79 27.73
CA LEU A 186 -4.44 -27.12 26.47
C LEU A 186 -5.40 -27.15 25.28
N LEU A 187 -6.60 -27.72 25.46
CA LEU A 187 -7.65 -27.71 24.43
C LEU A 187 -8.11 -26.29 24.11
N PHE A 188 -8.20 -25.41 25.11
CA PHE A 188 -8.53 -23.99 24.89
C PHE A 188 -7.46 -23.27 24.09
N PHE A 189 -6.16 -23.50 24.33
CA PHE A 189 -5.11 -22.91 23.48
C PHE A 189 -5.23 -23.33 22.01
N ILE A 190 -5.50 -24.61 21.77
CA ILE A 190 -5.69 -25.12 20.41
C ILE A 190 -6.90 -24.45 19.76
N ALA A 191 -8.04 -24.42 20.45
CA ALA A 191 -9.28 -23.83 19.97
C ALA A 191 -9.15 -22.32 19.70
N GLN A 192 -8.51 -21.58 20.61
CA GLN A 192 -8.23 -20.15 20.46
C GLN A 192 -7.32 -19.89 19.26
N GLY A 193 -6.25 -20.67 19.07
CA GLY A 193 -5.37 -20.50 17.92
C GLY A 193 -6.11 -20.67 16.59
N PHE A 194 -6.99 -21.69 16.47
CA PHE A 194 -7.85 -21.82 15.29
C PHE A 194 -8.82 -20.65 15.12
N LEU A 195 -9.42 -20.17 16.21
CA LEU A 195 -10.31 -19.02 16.20
C LEU A 195 -9.59 -17.77 15.70
N PHE A 196 -8.39 -17.49 16.22
CA PHE A 196 -7.61 -16.30 15.84
C PHE A 196 -7.06 -16.40 14.41
N TRP A 197 -6.63 -17.58 13.97
CA TRP A 197 -6.30 -17.81 12.57
C TRP A 197 -7.49 -17.55 11.64
N PHE A 198 -8.68 -18.03 12.03
CA PHE A 198 -9.90 -17.78 11.28
C PHE A 198 -10.23 -16.29 11.22
N THR A 199 -10.04 -15.53 12.31
CA THR A 199 -10.26 -14.07 12.31
C THR A 199 -9.26 -13.34 11.42
N THR A 200 -7.96 -13.67 11.49
CA THR A 200 -6.92 -13.07 10.62
C THR A 200 -7.25 -13.28 9.15
N ILE A 201 -7.59 -14.51 8.75
CA ILE A 201 -7.96 -14.84 7.37
C ILE A 201 -9.23 -14.11 6.95
N THR A 202 -10.23 -14.02 7.84
CA THR A 202 -11.51 -13.34 7.55
C THR A 202 -11.33 -11.84 7.30
N ILE A 203 -10.49 -11.19 8.11
CA ILE A 203 -10.12 -9.78 7.97
C ILE A 203 -9.37 -9.57 6.64
N GLU A 204 -8.37 -10.40 6.38
CA GLU A 204 -7.48 -10.29 5.21
C GLU A 204 -8.23 -10.45 3.88
N TYR A 205 -9.06 -11.49 3.75
CA TYR A 205 -9.88 -11.70 2.54
C TYR A 205 -11.04 -10.69 2.43
N ARG A 206 -11.17 -9.76 3.39
CA ARG A 206 -12.27 -8.80 3.53
C ARG A 206 -13.62 -9.49 3.32
N LEU A 207 -13.75 -10.71 3.84
CA LEU A 207 -14.96 -11.54 3.68
C LEU A 207 -16.16 -10.84 4.29
N LEU A 208 -15.95 -10.14 5.41
CA LEU A 208 -16.98 -9.30 6.04
C LEU A 208 -17.52 -8.22 5.10
N ASN A 209 -16.68 -7.57 4.28
CA ASN A 209 -17.17 -6.60 3.29
C ASN A 209 -17.93 -7.25 2.13
N LYS A 210 -17.61 -8.50 1.75
CA LYS A 210 -18.41 -9.25 0.79
C LYS A 210 -19.77 -9.66 1.39
N PHE A 211 -19.79 -10.09 2.64
CA PHE A 211 -21.02 -10.47 3.34
C PHE A 211 -21.91 -9.27 3.63
N THR A 212 -21.38 -8.14 4.11
CA THR A 212 -22.18 -6.92 4.31
C THR A 212 -22.68 -6.33 3.00
N THR A 213 -21.87 -6.31 1.92
CA THR A 213 -22.37 -5.88 0.59
C THR A 213 -23.37 -6.84 -0.01
N GLN A 214 -23.32 -8.15 0.29
CA GLN A 214 -24.35 -9.12 -0.11
C GLN A 214 -25.62 -9.05 0.76
N LEU A 215 -25.49 -8.77 2.05
CA LEU A 215 -26.61 -8.57 2.99
C LEU A 215 -27.34 -7.24 2.75
N LEU A 216 -26.61 -6.16 2.47
CA LEU A 216 -27.17 -4.87 2.05
C LEU A 216 -27.79 -4.92 0.65
N ARG A 217 -27.44 -5.91 -0.19
CA ARG A 217 -28.11 -6.17 -1.48
C ARG A 217 -29.47 -6.86 -1.36
N LYS A 218 -29.86 -7.31 -0.15
CA LYS A 218 -31.11 -8.05 0.10
C LYS A 218 -32.30 -7.21 0.60
N LYS A 219 -32.22 -5.88 0.56
CA LYS A 219 -33.40 -5.01 0.60
C LYS A 219 -33.52 -4.25 -0.72
N PRO A 220 -34.42 -4.64 -1.65
CA PRO A 220 -34.94 -3.67 -2.58
C PRO A 220 -35.79 -2.72 -1.75
N SER A 221 -35.29 -1.51 -1.47
CA SER A 221 -36.17 -0.43 -1.04
C SER A 221 -37.05 -0.06 -2.23
N THR A 222 -38.25 -0.62 -2.25
CA THR A 222 -39.31 -0.42 -3.23
C THR A 222 -39.94 0.98 -3.16
N ASN A 223 -39.15 2.03 -2.87
CA ASN A 223 -39.58 3.43 -2.84
C ASN A 223 -38.43 4.38 -3.27
N SER A 224 -37.76 4.09 -4.39
CA SER A 224 -36.82 5.04 -5.02
C SER A 224 -36.91 5.06 -6.55
N SER A 225 -38.01 4.56 -7.12
CA SER A 225 -38.29 4.63 -8.56
C SER A 225 -39.04 5.88 -8.99
N LEU A 226 -39.43 6.77 -8.06
CA LEU A 226 -40.03 8.07 -8.37
C LEU A 226 -39.08 9.25 -8.14
N ASP A 227 -38.15 9.17 -7.17
CA ASP A 227 -37.15 10.24 -6.96
C ASP A 227 -35.95 10.15 -7.92
N ASN A 228 -35.65 8.97 -8.46
CA ASN A 228 -34.62 8.79 -9.49
C ASN A 228 -35.08 9.20 -10.90
N MET A 229 -36.34 9.59 -11.11
CA MET A 229 -36.79 10.21 -12.36
C MET A 229 -36.76 11.74 -12.30
N ALA A 230 -36.69 12.34 -11.11
CA ALA A 230 -36.64 13.78 -10.91
C ALA A 230 -35.20 14.32 -10.71
N PHE A 231 -34.28 13.50 -10.18
CA PHE A 231 -32.88 13.92 -9.97
C PHE A 231 -31.94 13.59 -11.14
N ASP A 232 -32.40 12.78 -12.10
CA ASP A 232 -31.64 12.38 -13.31
C ASP A 232 -31.90 13.32 -14.50
N SER A 233 -32.81 14.29 -14.35
CA SER A 233 -33.15 15.31 -15.35
C SER A 233 -32.46 16.66 -15.14
N GLU A 234 -31.91 16.95 -13.95
CA GLU A 234 -31.35 18.29 -13.64
C GLU A 234 -29.81 18.35 -13.58
N SER A 235 -29.09 17.23 -13.77
CA SER A 235 -27.61 17.23 -13.86
C SER A 235 -27.04 17.04 -15.27
N LYS A 236 -27.90 16.94 -16.31
CA LYS A 236 -27.52 16.88 -17.73
C LYS A 236 -27.61 18.22 -18.48
N GLN A 237 -27.52 19.34 -17.77
CA GLN A 237 -27.38 20.67 -18.40
C GLN A 237 -26.13 21.39 -17.91
N SER A 238 -25.00 21.02 -18.50
CA SER A 238 -24.10 21.99 -19.16
C SER A 238 -23.11 21.23 -20.02
N VAL A 239 -23.48 21.07 -21.30
CA VAL A 239 -22.54 20.73 -22.37
C VAL A 239 -21.47 21.83 -22.40
N ASN A 240 -20.28 21.51 -21.92
CA ASN A 240 -19.09 21.76 -22.73
C ASN A 240 -18.65 20.39 -23.19
N SER A 241 -18.77 20.14 -24.49
CA SER A 241 -18.36 18.91 -25.18
C SER A 241 -17.08 18.35 -24.56
N GLU A 242 -17.14 17.09 -24.13
CA GLU A 242 -15.92 16.33 -23.90
C GLU A 242 -15.00 16.50 -25.11
N ASP A 243 -13.72 16.68 -24.84
CA ASP A 243 -12.76 16.96 -25.90
C ASP A 243 -12.82 15.85 -26.96
N SER A 244 -12.79 16.22 -28.24
CA SER A 244 -12.95 15.27 -29.36
C SER A 244 -12.00 14.08 -29.26
N ASP A 245 -10.81 14.33 -28.70
CA ASP A 245 -9.75 13.32 -28.57
C ASP A 245 -10.10 12.30 -27.48
N VAL A 246 -10.73 12.75 -26.38
CA VAL A 246 -11.23 11.87 -25.31
C VAL A 246 -12.38 11.00 -25.82
N VAL A 247 -13.30 11.57 -26.61
CA VAL A 247 -14.40 10.80 -27.21
C VAL A 247 -13.85 9.79 -28.22
N SER A 248 -12.90 10.19 -29.07
CA SER A 248 -12.27 9.28 -30.03
C SER A 248 -11.55 8.12 -29.33
N GLU A 249 -10.88 8.40 -28.22
CA GLU A 249 -10.22 7.39 -27.40
C GLU A 249 -11.23 6.40 -26.80
N MET A 250 -12.38 6.89 -26.34
CA MET A 250 -13.45 6.02 -25.84
C MET A 250 -13.95 5.05 -26.93
N ASP A 251 -14.09 5.51 -28.17
CA ASP A 251 -14.54 4.67 -29.28
C ASP A 251 -13.47 3.66 -29.73
N ILE A 252 -12.19 4.06 -29.68
CA ILE A 252 -11.06 3.14 -29.88
C ILE A 252 -11.06 2.05 -28.80
N VAL A 253 -11.16 2.40 -27.52
CA VAL A 253 -11.13 1.44 -26.40
C VAL A 253 -12.34 0.48 -26.42
N LYS A 254 -13.50 0.91 -26.91
CA LYS A 254 -14.67 0.04 -27.12
C LYS A 254 -14.43 -1.01 -28.19
N SER A 255 -13.67 -0.68 -29.24
CA SER A 255 -13.39 -1.56 -30.37
C SER A 255 -12.12 -2.41 -30.21
N ILE A 256 -11.18 -1.97 -29.37
CA ILE A 256 -9.94 -2.71 -29.08
C ILE A 256 -10.23 -4.01 -28.34
N ASN A 257 -9.56 -5.07 -28.78
CA ASN A 257 -9.48 -6.32 -28.04
C ASN A 257 -8.49 -6.17 -26.87
N PRO A 258 -8.86 -6.47 -25.62
CA PRO A 258 -7.98 -6.32 -24.46
C PRO A 258 -6.67 -7.12 -24.51
N ILE A 259 -6.58 -8.11 -25.41
CA ILE A 259 -5.42 -9.01 -25.55
C ILE A 259 -4.34 -8.39 -26.45
N SER A 260 -4.69 -7.50 -27.38
CA SER A 260 -3.75 -6.94 -28.35
C SER A 260 -2.94 -5.75 -27.81
N THR A 261 -3.24 -5.29 -26.61
CA THR A 261 -2.71 -4.04 -26.05
C THR A 261 -2.27 -4.29 -24.60
N ALA A 262 -1.17 -3.65 -24.18
CA ALA A 262 -0.58 -3.89 -22.87
C ALA A 262 -1.53 -3.52 -21.73
N VAL A 263 -2.17 -2.35 -21.82
CA VAL A 263 -3.16 -1.89 -20.83
C VAL A 263 -4.39 -1.30 -21.51
N VAL A 264 -5.58 -1.70 -21.08
CA VAL A 264 -6.87 -1.15 -21.54
C VAL A 264 -7.75 -0.85 -20.34
N VAL A 265 -8.17 0.40 -20.19
CA VAL A 265 -9.01 0.88 -19.08
C VAL A 265 -10.36 1.32 -19.63
N ARG A 266 -11.45 0.74 -19.11
CA ARG A 266 -12.82 0.95 -19.60
C ARG A 266 -13.72 1.53 -18.51
N ASP A 267 -14.16 2.77 -18.70
CA ASP A 267 -15.14 3.48 -17.85
C ASP A 267 -14.83 3.34 -16.35
N LEU A 268 -13.57 3.55 -15.98
CA LEU A 268 -13.09 3.29 -14.64
C LEU A 268 -13.62 4.34 -13.67
N GLN A 269 -14.32 3.89 -12.63
CA GLN A 269 -14.91 4.78 -11.62
C GLN A 269 -14.57 4.36 -10.20
N LYS A 270 -14.37 5.37 -9.33
CA LYS A 270 -14.15 5.21 -7.91
C LYS A 270 -14.99 6.14 -7.06
N TRP A 271 -15.77 5.53 -6.17
CA TRP A 271 -16.53 6.24 -5.14
C TRP A 271 -15.95 5.97 -3.74
N TYR A 272 -15.74 7.03 -2.98
CA TYR A 272 -15.43 6.99 -1.55
C TYR A 272 -16.60 7.63 -0.80
N GLY A 273 -17.54 6.80 -0.35
CA GLY A 273 -18.81 7.30 0.20
C GLY A 273 -19.57 8.07 -0.87
N GLN A 274 -19.77 9.37 -0.66
CA GLN A 274 -20.43 10.27 -1.60
C GLN A 274 -19.47 10.97 -2.57
N LEU A 275 -18.15 10.89 -2.36
CA LEU A 275 -17.16 11.53 -3.21
C LEU A 275 -16.80 10.63 -4.41
N CYS A 276 -17.13 11.06 -5.63
CA CYS A 276 -16.61 10.46 -6.85
C CYS A 276 -15.19 10.97 -7.11
N ALA A 277 -14.18 10.12 -6.84
CA ALA A 277 -12.77 10.48 -6.99
C ALA A 277 -12.27 10.25 -8.43
N VAL A 278 -12.84 9.28 -9.14
CA VAL A 278 -12.55 8.97 -10.54
C VAL A 278 -13.87 8.67 -11.23
N ASP A 279 -14.12 9.30 -12.37
CA ASP A 279 -15.43 9.33 -13.01
C ASP A 279 -15.33 9.05 -14.51
N GLY A 280 -15.33 7.76 -14.86
CA GLY A 280 -15.45 7.27 -16.23
C GLY A 280 -14.17 7.36 -17.06
N VAL A 281 -13.02 7.24 -16.40
CA VAL A 281 -11.71 7.31 -17.07
C VAL A 281 -11.53 6.13 -18.02
N THR A 282 -11.22 6.42 -19.29
CA THR A 282 -11.05 5.45 -20.36
C THR A 282 -9.80 5.78 -21.17
N PHE A 283 -8.89 4.81 -21.32
CA PHE A 283 -7.68 4.95 -22.15
C PHE A 283 -7.04 3.58 -22.44
N HIS A 284 -6.19 3.53 -23.46
CA HIS A 284 -5.31 2.40 -23.73
C HIS A 284 -3.84 2.81 -23.77
N VAL A 285 -2.95 1.83 -23.55
CA VAL A 285 -1.49 2.01 -23.60
C VAL A 285 -0.89 0.84 -24.35
N GLU A 286 -0.18 1.14 -25.43
CA GLU A 286 0.51 0.17 -26.28
C GLU A 286 1.85 -0.23 -25.66
N THR A 287 2.41 -1.36 -26.09
CA THR A 287 3.81 -1.71 -25.80
C THR A 287 4.76 -0.65 -26.34
N GLU A 288 5.94 -0.48 -25.75
CA GLU A 288 6.92 0.56 -26.13
C GLU A 288 6.41 2.02 -26.05
N SER A 289 5.23 2.25 -25.46
CA SER A 289 4.65 3.58 -25.29
C SER A 289 4.70 4.02 -23.82
N CYS A 290 4.68 5.34 -23.62
CA CYS A 290 4.60 5.93 -22.28
C CYS A 290 3.39 6.85 -22.19
N PHE A 291 2.50 6.56 -21.24
CA PHE A 291 1.27 7.31 -20.98
C PHE A 291 1.36 8.09 -19.66
N GLY A 292 1.20 9.41 -19.74
CA GLY A 292 1.26 10.31 -18.59
C GLY A 292 -0.10 10.76 -18.09
N LEU A 293 -0.40 10.58 -16.81
CA LEU A 293 -1.53 11.22 -16.14
C LEU A 293 -1.06 12.49 -15.43
N LEU A 294 -1.43 13.64 -16.01
CA LEU A 294 -1.14 14.97 -15.47
C LEU A 294 -2.37 15.53 -14.74
N GLY A 295 -2.19 16.19 -13.61
CA GLY A 295 -3.31 16.71 -12.84
C GLY A 295 -2.87 17.40 -11.55
N VAL A 296 -3.68 18.30 -11.01
CA VAL A 296 -3.44 18.87 -9.67
C VAL A 296 -3.59 17.80 -8.59
N ASN A 297 -3.14 18.11 -7.37
CA ASN A 297 -3.41 17.25 -6.22
C ASN A 297 -4.93 17.14 -5.99
N GLY A 298 -5.40 15.92 -5.75
CA GLY A 298 -6.83 15.62 -5.64
C GLY A 298 -7.58 15.49 -6.97
N ALA A 299 -6.88 15.48 -8.12
CA ALA A 299 -7.52 15.25 -9.42
C ALA A 299 -8.04 13.81 -9.63
N GLY A 300 -7.53 12.83 -8.86
CA GLY A 300 -7.89 11.41 -8.97
C GLY A 300 -6.77 10.48 -9.44
N LYS A 301 -5.58 11.01 -9.80
CA LYS A 301 -4.42 10.26 -10.33
C LYS A 301 -4.04 9.01 -9.49
N THR A 302 -3.73 9.23 -8.22
CA THR A 302 -3.35 8.16 -7.29
C THR A 302 -4.50 7.18 -7.03
N SER A 303 -5.76 7.66 -7.04
CA SER A 303 -6.92 6.76 -6.95
C SER A 303 -7.08 5.87 -8.18
N THR A 304 -6.77 6.37 -9.38
CA THR A 304 -6.69 5.57 -10.61
C THR A 304 -5.61 4.50 -10.47
N PHE A 305 -4.43 4.85 -9.97
CA PHE A 305 -3.33 3.90 -9.77
C PHE A 305 -3.66 2.82 -8.73
N HIS A 306 -4.24 3.19 -7.59
CA HIS A 306 -4.70 2.21 -6.61
C HIS A 306 -5.75 1.25 -7.16
N MET A 307 -6.59 1.69 -8.11
CA MET A 307 -7.50 0.80 -8.81
C MET A 307 -6.78 -0.12 -9.79
N LEU A 308 -5.83 0.42 -10.56
CA LEU A 308 -5.03 -0.34 -11.51
C LEU A 308 -4.19 -1.41 -10.81
N THR A 309 -3.58 -1.10 -9.68
CA THR A 309 -2.76 -2.05 -8.88
C THR A 309 -3.60 -3.01 -8.04
N GLY A 310 -4.92 -2.82 -7.97
CA GLY A 310 -5.85 -3.63 -7.18
C GLY A 310 -5.85 -3.34 -5.67
N GLU A 311 -5.13 -2.31 -5.21
CA GLU A 311 -5.15 -1.86 -3.80
C GLU A 311 -6.53 -1.33 -3.38
N SER A 312 -7.22 -0.67 -4.31
CA SER A 312 -8.57 -0.15 -4.16
C SER A 312 -9.52 -0.87 -5.12
N ARG A 313 -10.68 -1.33 -4.63
CA ARG A 313 -11.69 -1.96 -5.48
C ARG A 313 -12.28 -0.96 -6.47
N ILE A 314 -12.40 -1.39 -7.72
CA ILE A 314 -13.09 -0.67 -8.79
C ILE A 314 -14.59 -0.62 -8.48
N SER A 315 -15.19 0.58 -8.48
CA SER A 315 -16.63 0.77 -8.22
C SER A 315 -17.47 0.48 -9.47
N HIS A 316 -17.08 1.04 -10.61
CA HIS A 316 -17.69 0.78 -11.92
C HIS A 316 -16.61 0.67 -13.01
N GLY A 317 -16.94 0.01 -14.11
CA GLY A 317 -15.98 -0.31 -15.18
C GLY A 317 -15.07 -1.48 -14.86
N ASP A 318 -13.99 -1.58 -15.64
CA ASP A 318 -12.91 -2.57 -15.50
C ASP A 318 -11.60 -2.09 -16.15
N ALA A 319 -10.48 -2.70 -15.75
CA ALA A 319 -9.17 -2.50 -16.37
C ALA A 319 -8.58 -3.86 -16.76
N PHE A 320 -7.85 -3.90 -17.87
CA PHE A 320 -7.24 -5.10 -18.42
C PHE A 320 -5.74 -4.87 -18.60
N ILE A 321 -4.93 -5.80 -18.12
CA ILE A 321 -3.48 -5.81 -18.29
C ILE A 321 -3.10 -7.12 -18.97
N ASN A 322 -2.48 -7.06 -20.14
CA ASN A 322 -2.17 -8.23 -20.97
C ASN A 322 -3.39 -9.16 -21.14
N GLY A 323 -4.56 -8.58 -21.44
CA GLY A 323 -5.83 -9.31 -21.58
C GLY A 323 -6.49 -9.81 -20.29
N CYS A 324 -5.84 -9.66 -19.13
CA CYS A 324 -6.39 -10.10 -17.83
C CYS A 324 -7.14 -8.96 -17.12
N SER A 325 -8.41 -9.18 -16.77
CA SER A 325 -9.20 -8.25 -15.95
C SER A 325 -8.57 -8.07 -14.55
N VAL A 326 -8.36 -6.82 -14.15
CA VAL A 326 -7.89 -6.43 -12.81
C VAL A 326 -8.99 -6.67 -11.77
N LYS A 327 -10.26 -6.49 -12.14
CA LYS A 327 -11.39 -6.68 -11.23
C LYS A 327 -11.64 -8.16 -10.90
N ASP A 328 -11.61 -9.03 -11.91
CA ASP A 328 -11.95 -10.45 -11.75
C ASP A 328 -10.71 -11.33 -11.53
N ASN A 329 -9.62 -11.06 -12.27
CA ASN A 329 -8.41 -11.88 -12.33
C ASN A 329 -7.15 -11.13 -11.89
N TRP A 330 -7.24 -10.34 -10.82
CA TRP A 330 -6.16 -9.45 -10.34
C TRP A 330 -4.78 -10.11 -10.26
N ARG A 331 -4.69 -11.36 -9.79
CA ARG A 331 -3.39 -12.05 -9.61
C ARG A 331 -2.66 -12.28 -10.94
N LYS A 332 -3.41 -12.68 -11.97
CA LYS A 332 -2.84 -12.90 -13.30
C LYS A 332 -2.48 -11.58 -13.95
N ALA A 333 -3.32 -10.56 -13.78
CA ALA A 333 -3.06 -9.21 -14.27
C ALA A 333 -1.80 -8.60 -13.62
N MET A 334 -1.54 -8.85 -12.34
CA MET A 334 -0.42 -8.28 -11.59
C MET A 334 0.87 -9.10 -11.62
N ALA A 335 0.86 -10.34 -12.10
CA ALA A 335 2.03 -11.22 -12.08
C ALA A 335 3.25 -10.60 -12.78
N ASN A 336 3.02 -9.90 -13.89
CA ASN A 336 4.05 -9.28 -14.74
C ASN A 336 4.01 -7.74 -14.70
N VAL A 337 3.53 -7.13 -13.62
CA VAL A 337 3.45 -5.67 -13.46
C VAL A 337 4.47 -5.19 -12.45
N GLY A 338 5.25 -4.18 -12.84
CA GLY A 338 6.09 -3.41 -11.91
C GLY A 338 5.31 -2.22 -11.37
N TYR A 339 5.46 -1.94 -10.08
CA TYR A 339 4.85 -0.75 -9.47
C TYR A 339 5.86 0.00 -8.59
N CYS A 340 6.06 1.28 -8.90
CA CYS A 340 6.81 2.21 -8.06
C CYS A 340 5.83 3.17 -7.36
N PRO A 341 5.56 3.00 -6.06
CA PRO A 341 4.63 3.85 -5.30
C PRO A 341 5.16 5.28 -5.11
N GLN A 342 4.29 6.22 -4.71
CA GLN A 342 4.70 7.60 -4.37
C GLN A 342 5.69 7.65 -3.20
N PHE A 343 5.44 6.87 -2.14
CA PHE A 343 6.35 6.73 -1.00
C PHE A 343 7.19 5.47 -1.14
N ASP A 344 8.48 5.58 -0.87
CA ASP A 344 9.42 4.46 -1.00
C ASP A 344 9.06 3.32 -0.02
N ALA A 345 8.55 2.22 -0.55
CA ALA A 345 8.14 1.04 0.20
C ALA A 345 9.33 0.10 0.47
N ILE A 346 10.34 0.60 1.18
CA ILE A 346 11.61 -0.10 1.39
C ILE A 346 11.81 -0.45 2.86
N ILE A 347 12.39 -1.63 3.12
CA ILE A 347 12.78 -2.07 4.48
C ILE A 347 14.12 -1.43 4.81
N GLU A 348 14.14 -0.54 5.80
CA GLU A 348 15.30 0.31 6.08
C GLU A 348 16.48 -0.45 6.72
N GLU A 349 16.19 -1.58 7.36
CA GLU A 349 17.16 -2.45 8.04
C GLU A 349 17.99 -3.30 7.06
N MET A 350 17.43 -3.64 5.90
CA MET A 350 18.11 -4.45 4.89
C MET A 350 19.04 -3.59 4.03
N SER A 351 20.02 -4.22 3.39
CA SER A 351 20.82 -3.58 2.35
C SER A 351 20.05 -3.49 1.02
N GLY A 352 20.52 -2.63 0.10
CA GLY A 352 19.93 -2.53 -1.22
C GLY A 352 20.01 -3.84 -2.02
N GLU A 353 21.14 -4.55 -1.90
CA GLU A 353 21.36 -5.85 -2.54
C GLU A 353 20.41 -6.93 -1.98
N GLU A 354 20.27 -7.03 -0.66
CA GLU A 354 19.33 -7.95 -0.01
C GLU A 354 17.88 -7.63 -0.37
N THR A 355 17.53 -6.34 -0.44
CA THR A 355 16.19 -5.88 -0.84
C THR A 355 15.86 -6.33 -2.26
N LEU A 356 16.74 -6.07 -3.23
CA LEU A 356 16.53 -6.49 -4.61
C LEU A 356 16.48 -8.02 -4.74
N THR A 357 17.34 -8.75 -4.02
CA THR A 357 17.33 -10.21 -3.98
C THR A 357 16.00 -10.75 -3.45
N MET A 358 15.48 -10.16 -2.36
CA MET A 358 14.19 -10.54 -1.79
C MET A 358 13.06 -10.33 -2.79
N PHE A 359 12.99 -9.17 -3.44
CA PHE A 359 11.96 -8.89 -4.44
C PHE A 359 12.10 -9.78 -5.69
N ALA A 360 13.32 -10.08 -6.13
CA ALA A 360 13.56 -11.02 -7.22
C ALA A 360 12.99 -12.42 -6.92
N ARG A 361 13.21 -12.94 -5.70
CA ARG A 361 12.62 -14.22 -5.25
C ARG A 361 11.09 -14.15 -5.18
N ILE A 362 10.54 -13.04 -4.71
CA ILE A 362 9.09 -12.82 -4.62
C ILE A 362 8.43 -12.79 -6.00
N HIS A 363 9.12 -12.26 -7.01
CA HIS A 363 8.67 -12.27 -8.41
C HIS A 363 8.88 -13.62 -9.11
N GLY A 364 9.54 -14.59 -8.45
CA GLY A 364 9.71 -15.94 -8.96
C GLY A 364 10.83 -16.12 -9.97
N LEU A 365 11.85 -15.26 -9.96
CA LEU A 365 13.06 -15.47 -10.76
C LEU A 365 13.80 -16.74 -10.31
N CYS A 366 14.40 -17.45 -11.26
CA CYS A 366 15.24 -18.63 -10.99
C CYS A 366 16.44 -18.23 -10.12
N GLU A 367 16.75 -18.99 -9.07
CA GLU A 367 17.80 -18.65 -8.09
C GLU A 367 19.18 -18.44 -8.76
N GLU A 368 19.46 -19.14 -9.86
CA GLU A 368 20.68 -19.00 -10.66
C GLU A 368 20.81 -17.61 -11.30
N ASP A 369 19.68 -17.03 -11.74
CA ASP A 369 19.61 -15.75 -12.45
C ASP A 369 19.49 -14.56 -11.50
N ILE A 370 19.10 -14.77 -10.23
CA ILE A 370 18.86 -13.67 -9.29
C ILE A 370 20.12 -12.84 -9.10
N SER A 371 21.28 -13.47 -8.92
CA SER A 371 22.53 -12.75 -8.71
C SER A 371 22.92 -11.89 -9.91
N SER A 372 22.67 -12.35 -11.13
CA SER A 372 22.98 -11.60 -12.36
C SER A 372 21.99 -10.45 -12.57
N ALA A 373 20.69 -10.71 -12.36
CA ALA A 373 19.63 -9.72 -12.45
C ALA A 373 19.79 -8.59 -11.42
N VAL A 374 20.04 -8.93 -10.15
CA VAL A 374 20.25 -7.94 -9.07
C VAL A 374 21.45 -7.06 -9.36
N ASN A 375 22.57 -7.64 -9.79
CA ASN A 375 23.76 -6.88 -10.17
C ASN A 375 23.52 -5.97 -11.40
N ALA A 376 22.74 -6.42 -12.38
CA ALA A 376 22.38 -5.61 -13.53
C ALA A 376 21.51 -4.40 -13.10
N ILE A 377 20.54 -4.61 -12.22
CA ILE A 377 19.67 -3.55 -11.69
C ILE A 377 20.44 -2.56 -10.82
N ILE A 378 21.34 -3.02 -9.95
CA ILE A 378 22.20 -2.16 -9.11
C ILE A 378 22.98 -1.18 -9.99
N ARG A 379 23.57 -1.66 -11.09
CA ARG A 379 24.30 -0.85 -12.06
C ARG A 379 23.39 0.08 -12.85
N ALA A 380 22.24 -0.42 -13.31
CA ALA A 380 21.27 0.37 -14.09
C ALA A 380 20.74 1.56 -13.29
N VAL A 381 20.48 1.33 -12.00
CA VAL A 381 19.96 2.31 -11.04
C VAL A 381 21.09 3.16 -10.42
N GLY A 382 22.35 2.79 -10.62
CA GLY A 382 23.52 3.57 -10.21
C GLY A 382 23.68 3.67 -8.68
N ILE A 383 23.46 2.56 -7.96
CA ILE A 383 23.59 2.48 -6.49
C ILE A 383 24.75 1.58 -6.04
N ASP A 384 25.67 1.21 -6.93
CA ASP A 384 26.78 0.27 -6.68
C ASP A 384 27.57 0.57 -5.40
N ALA A 385 27.92 1.84 -5.16
CA ALA A 385 28.71 2.26 -4.00
C ALA A 385 27.98 2.06 -2.65
N TYR A 386 26.65 1.97 -2.68
CA TYR A 386 25.80 1.88 -1.49
C TYR A 386 25.11 0.53 -1.35
N ALA A 387 25.11 -0.32 -2.39
CA ALA A 387 24.30 -1.54 -2.48
C ALA A 387 24.37 -2.45 -1.24
N LYS A 388 25.55 -2.58 -0.62
CA LYS A 388 25.80 -3.42 0.56
C LYS A 388 25.55 -2.72 1.90
N ARG A 389 25.25 -1.43 1.89
CA ARG A 389 24.96 -0.64 3.10
C ARG A 389 23.47 -0.75 3.42
N PRO A 390 23.09 -0.68 4.70
CA PRO A 390 21.69 -0.67 5.08
C PRO A 390 20.98 0.56 4.53
N VAL A 391 19.75 0.37 4.03
CA VAL A 391 18.97 1.40 3.31
C VAL A 391 18.68 2.62 4.18
N LYS A 392 18.60 2.48 5.51
CA LYS A 392 18.47 3.63 6.43
C LYS A 392 19.55 4.72 6.24
N THR A 393 20.72 4.35 5.70
CA THR A 393 21.83 5.28 5.44
C THR A 393 21.76 5.98 4.08
N TYR A 394 20.79 5.61 3.24
CA TYR A 394 20.64 6.17 1.90
C TYR A 394 20.05 7.58 1.95
N SER A 395 20.49 8.44 1.03
CA SER A 395 19.80 9.71 0.75
C SER A 395 18.42 9.43 0.16
N GLY A 396 17.50 10.40 0.24
CA GLY A 396 16.15 10.27 -0.36
C GLY A 396 16.20 9.90 -1.85
N GLY A 397 17.10 10.51 -2.62
CA GLY A 397 17.29 10.16 -4.04
C GLY A 397 17.76 8.72 -4.26
N ASN A 398 18.63 8.19 -3.40
CA ASN A 398 19.08 6.79 -3.49
C ASN A 398 17.98 5.81 -3.05
N LYS A 399 17.15 6.16 -2.05
CA LYS A 399 15.95 5.39 -1.70
C LYS A 399 15.00 5.34 -2.89
N ARG A 400 14.75 6.48 -3.55
CA ARG A 400 13.88 6.54 -4.72
C ARG A 400 14.40 5.69 -5.89
N ARG A 401 15.70 5.76 -6.14
CA ARG A 401 16.40 4.91 -7.12
C ARG A 401 16.22 3.42 -6.80
N LEU A 402 16.44 3.02 -5.56
CA LEU A 402 16.21 1.63 -5.12
C LEU A 402 14.74 1.21 -5.30
N SER A 403 13.78 2.09 -4.98
CA SER A 403 12.35 1.86 -5.23
C SER A 403 12.05 1.58 -6.70
N LEU A 404 12.64 2.37 -7.61
CA LEU A 404 12.57 2.11 -9.04
C LEU A 404 13.23 0.77 -9.41
N GLY A 405 14.36 0.43 -8.80
CA GLY A 405 15.03 -0.86 -9.00
C GLY A 405 14.17 -2.06 -8.58
N ILE A 406 13.41 -1.94 -7.49
CA ILE A 406 12.45 -2.97 -7.06
C ILE A 406 11.37 -3.18 -8.12
N ALA A 407 10.84 -2.10 -8.69
CA ALA A 407 9.81 -2.19 -9.74
C ALA A 407 10.35 -2.79 -11.07
N LEU A 408 11.66 -2.67 -11.32
CA LEU A 408 12.32 -3.15 -12.54
C LEU A 408 12.95 -4.55 -12.40
N VAL A 409 13.07 -5.10 -11.19
CA VAL A 409 13.85 -6.33 -10.93
C VAL A 409 13.41 -7.53 -11.75
N ALA A 410 12.12 -7.60 -12.07
CA ALA A 410 11.50 -8.69 -12.82
C ALA A 410 11.27 -8.37 -14.30
N LEU A 411 11.80 -7.24 -14.82
CA LEU A 411 11.60 -6.77 -16.20
C LEU A 411 10.13 -6.89 -16.66
N PRO A 412 9.21 -6.14 -16.03
CA PRO A 412 7.79 -6.28 -16.30
C PRO A 412 7.40 -5.77 -17.70
N ASP A 413 6.32 -6.33 -18.25
CA ASP A 413 5.73 -5.86 -19.51
C ASP A 413 5.06 -4.49 -19.35
N VAL A 414 4.56 -4.22 -18.14
CA VAL A 414 3.87 -2.97 -17.77
C VAL A 414 4.49 -2.42 -16.49
N LEU A 415 4.92 -1.16 -16.53
CA LEU A 415 5.49 -0.45 -15.39
C LEU A 415 4.60 0.73 -15.01
N LEU A 416 4.08 0.70 -13.79
CA LEU A 416 3.26 1.74 -13.18
C LEU A 416 4.13 2.59 -12.23
N LEU A 417 4.21 3.89 -12.46
CA LEU A 417 5.04 4.82 -11.70
C LEU A 417 4.18 5.93 -11.08
N ASP A 418 3.98 5.93 -9.77
CA ASP A 418 3.26 6.99 -9.08
C ASP A 418 4.23 8.08 -8.61
N GLU A 419 4.25 9.20 -9.33
CA GLU A 419 5.11 10.35 -9.10
C GLU A 419 6.61 9.99 -8.92
N PRO A 420 7.27 9.35 -9.90
CA PRO A 420 8.59 8.74 -9.75
C PRO A 420 9.71 9.73 -9.38
N THR A 421 9.56 11.02 -9.67
CA THR A 421 10.63 12.02 -9.48
C THR A 421 10.33 13.10 -8.45
N THR A 422 9.22 12.99 -7.71
CA THR A 422 8.89 13.92 -6.62
C THR A 422 9.96 13.90 -5.52
N GLY A 423 10.46 15.08 -5.15
CA GLY A 423 11.45 15.22 -4.07
C GLY A 423 12.87 14.76 -4.43
N VAL A 424 13.14 14.45 -5.70
CA VAL A 424 14.46 14.05 -6.20
C VAL A 424 15.21 15.26 -6.76
N ASP A 425 16.53 15.32 -6.56
CA ASP A 425 17.35 16.38 -7.12
C ASP A 425 17.34 16.40 -8.66
N PRO A 426 17.55 17.55 -9.32
CA PRO A 426 17.44 17.65 -10.77
C PRO A 426 18.36 16.71 -11.57
N LYS A 427 19.55 16.40 -11.04
CA LYS A 427 20.51 15.50 -11.70
C LYS A 427 20.03 14.05 -11.61
N ALA A 428 19.60 13.60 -10.45
CA ALA A 428 19.04 12.27 -10.26
C ALA A 428 17.71 12.08 -11.02
N ARG A 429 16.89 13.13 -11.14
CA ARG A 429 15.67 13.12 -11.96
C ARG A 429 15.97 12.80 -13.43
N ARG A 430 16.93 13.49 -14.05
CA ARG A 430 17.35 13.21 -15.44
C ARG A 430 17.86 11.78 -15.60
N PHE A 431 18.62 11.28 -14.63
CA PHE A 431 19.11 9.91 -14.63
C PHE A 431 17.95 8.89 -14.58
N ILE A 432 16.92 9.13 -13.75
CA ILE A 432 15.70 8.29 -13.74
C ILE A 432 15.03 8.32 -15.12
N TRP A 433 14.92 9.49 -15.76
CA TRP A 433 14.33 9.60 -17.09
C TRP A 433 15.10 8.82 -18.17
N GLU A 434 16.42 8.79 -18.10
CA GLU A 434 17.26 7.97 -18.97
C GLU A 434 17.00 6.47 -18.78
N ILE A 435 16.86 6.01 -17.53
CA ILE A 435 16.51 4.61 -17.23
C ILE A 435 15.14 4.28 -17.81
N LEU A 436 14.13 5.11 -17.55
CA LEU A 436 12.77 4.87 -18.03
C LEU A 436 12.69 4.87 -19.56
N SER A 437 13.41 5.77 -20.23
CA SER A 437 13.48 5.78 -21.70
C SER A 437 14.07 4.48 -22.25
N LYS A 438 15.15 3.97 -21.64
CA LYS A 438 15.75 2.67 -22.02
C LYS A 438 14.81 1.49 -21.77
N VAL A 439 14.10 1.49 -20.64
CA VAL A 439 13.12 0.42 -20.32
C VAL A 439 11.97 0.43 -21.32
N ARG A 440 11.48 1.61 -21.72
CA ARG A 440 10.47 1.75 -22.78
C ARG A 440 10.98 1.19 -24.11
N GLU A 441 12.20 1.54 -24.50
CA GLU A 441 12.85 1.06 -25.74
C GLU A 441 13.06 -0.46 -25.76
N GLN A 442 13.03 -1.13 -24.61
CA GLN A 442 13.13 -2.59 -24.49
C GLN A 442 11.80 -3.33 -24.67
N GLY A 443 10.67 -2.63 -24.82
CA GLY A 443 9.36 -3.25 -25.01
C GLY A 443 8.32 -2.90 -23.94
N THR A 444 8.75 -2.40 -22.77
CA THR A 444 7.86 -2.19 -21.62
C THR A 444 6.90 -1.00 -21.85
N ALA A 445 5.61 -1.21 -21.59
CA ALA A 445 4.62 -0.14 -21.54
C ALA A 445 4.72 0.63 -20.21
N LEU A 446 4.88 1.96 -20.29
CA LEU A 446 5.02 2.82 -19.12
C LEU A 446 3.73 3.61 -18.87
N ILE A 447 3.30 3.66 -17.61
CA ILE A 447 2.23 4.55 -17.16
C ILE A 447 2.73 5.32 -15.95
N LEU A 448 2.80 6.64 -16.05
CA LEU A 448 3.26 7.49 -14.95
C LEU A 448 2.22 8.52 -14.54
N THR A 449 2.15 8.81 -13.25
CA THR A 449 1.52 10.03 -12.75
C THR A 449 2.59 11.10 -12.53
N SER A 450 2.27 12.34 -12.87
CA SER A 450 3.14 13.45 -12.52
C SER A 450 2.31 14.70 -12.23
N HIS A 451 2.89 15.60 -11.45
CA HIS A 451 2.43 16.98 -11.32
C HIS A 451 3.36 17.95 -12.07
N THR A 452 4.46 17.45 -12.67
CA THR A 452 5.43 18.25 -13.40
C THR A 452 5.29 18.04 -14.91
N MET A 453 5.20 19.14 -15.65
CA MET A 453 5.02 19.09 -17.11
C MET A 453 6.30 18.64 -17.81
N GLU A 454 7.47 19.02 -17.29
CA GLU A 454 8.77 18.65 -17.83
C GLU A 454 8.94 17.12 -17.92
N GLU A 455 8.50 16.39 -16.89
CA GLU A 455 8.59 14.93 -16.86
C GLU A 455 7.70 14.26 -17.90
N CYS A 456 6.44 14.72 -18.01
CA CYS A 456 5.52 14.20 -19.00
C CYS A 456 5.98 14.54 -20.43
N GLU A 457 6.53 15.73 -20.64
CA GLU A 457 7.04 16.14 -21.95
C GLU A 457 8.31 15.36 -22.36
N ALA A 458 9.17 15.03 -21.40
CA ALA A 458 10.40 14.26 -21.68
C ALA A 458 10.14 12.76 -21.92
N LEU A 459 9.19 12.15 -21.20
CA LEU A 459 9.00 10.70 -21.19
C LEU A 459 7.78 10.23 -22.00
N CYS A 460 6.67 10.96 -21.92
CA CYS A 460 5.38 10.45 -22.38
C CYS A 460 5.17 10.67 -23.87
N THR A 461 4.80 9.60 -24.56
CA THR A 461 4.32 9.62 -25.95
C THR A 461 2.95 10.28 -26.05
N ARG A 462 2.08 10.00 -25.06
CA ARG A 462 0.72 10.52 -24.92
C ARG A 462 0.48 10.85 -23.46
N MET A 463 -0.32 11.87 -23.20
CA MET A 463 -0.68 12.27 -21.85
C MET A 463 -2.14 12.72 -21.79
N ALA A 464 -2.74 12.56 -20.62
CA ALA A 464 -4.08 13.02 -20.31
C ALA A 464 -4.03 14.02 -19.16
N ILE A 465 -4.77 15.12 -19.30
CA ILE A 465 -4.94 16.10 -18.22
C ILE A 465 -6.22 15.77 -17.47
N MET A 466 -6.08 15.41 -16.20
CA MET A 466 -7.16 15.02 -15.30
C MET A 466 -7.57 16.18 -14.39
N VAL A 467 -8.87 16.45 -14.33
CA VAL A 467 -9.44 17.51 -13.49
C VAL A 467 -10.75 17.04 -12.86
N SER A 468 -10.78 16.99 -11.51
CA SER A 468 -11.93 16.52 -10.72
C SER A 468 -12.46 15.15 -11.15
N GLY A 469 -11.59 14.14 -11.26
CA GLY A 469 -11.99 12.77 -11.54
C GLY A 469 -12.12 12.40 -13.01
N ARG A 470 -12.11 13.38 -13.94
CA ARG A 470 -12.33 13.16 -15.38
C ARG A 470 -11.15 13.61 -16.24
N PHE A 471 -10.99 13.00 -17.40
CA PHE A 471 -10.08 13.49 -18.44
C PHE A 471 -10.68 14.70 -19.15
N ARG A 472 -9.88 15.78 -19.24
CA ARG A 472 -10.26 17.01 -19.94
C ARG A 472 -9.74 17.05 -21.36
N CYS A 473 -8.55 16.53 -21.57
CA CYS A 473 -7.93 16.41 -22.88
C CYS A 473 -6.92 15.27 -22.86
N LEU A 474 -6.63 14.73 -24.04
CA LEU A 474 -5.73 13.61 -24.24
C LEU A 474 -4.95 13.81 -25.55
N GLY A 475 -3.65 13.54 -25.55
CA GLY A 475 -2.84 13.64 -26.76
C GLY A 475 -1.34 13.73 -26.48
N SER A 476 -0.55 13.94 -27.54
CA SER A 476 0.88 14.25 -27.39
C SER A 476 1.09 15.68 -26.86
N ALA A 477 2.26 15.96 -26.27
CA ALA A 477 2.59 17.31 -25.79
C ALA A 477 2.40 18.37 -26.89
N GLN A 478 2.85 18.08 -28.11
CA GLN A 478 2.73 19.00 -29.24
C GLN A 478 1.27 19.19 -29.69
N HIS A 479 0.47 18.12 -29.67
CA HIS A 479 -0.95 18.19 -29.99
C HIS A 479 -1.70 19.09 -28.99
N LEU A 480 -1.46 18.88 -27.69
CA LEU A 480 -2.08 19.68 -26.64
C LEU A 480 -1.68 21.16 -26.70
N LYS A 481 -0.38 21.45 -26.90
CA LYS A 481 0.11 22.83 -27.11
C LYS A 481 -0.51 23.46 -28.35
N SER A 482 -0.73 22.68 -29.41
CA SER A 482 -1.32 23.19 -30.66
C SER A 482 -2.82 23.42 -30.53
N LYS A 483 -3.54 22.56 -29.82
CA LYS A 483 -4.99 22.64 -29.70
C LYS A 483 -5.45 23.66 -28.65
N PHE A 484 -4.76 23.72 -27.51
CA PHE A 484 -5.17 24.52 -26.36
C PHE A 484 -4.22 25.68 -26.05
N GLY A 485 -3.11 25.82 -26.79
CA GLY A 485 -2.19 26.94 -26.59
C GLY A 485 -2.82 28.28 -26.99
N ALA A 486 -2.84 29.23 -26.07
CA ALA A 486 -3.39 30.57 -26.27
C ALA A 486 -2.63 31.43 -27.31
N GLY A 487 -1.44 31.01 -27.74
CA GLY A 487 -0.57 31.85 -28.55
C GLY A 487 0.89 31.45 -28.62
N TYR A 488 1.69 32.38 -29.11
CA TYR A 488 3.15 32.33 -29.11
C TYR A 488 3.70 33.38 -28.14
N THR A 489 4.80 33.08 -27.47
CA THR A 489 5.53 34.04 -26.66
C THR A 489 6.72 34.56 -27.47
N LEU A 490 6.82 35.87 -27.60
CA LEU A 490 7.93 36.55 -28.25
C LEU A 490 8.74 37.29 -27.19
N ILE A 491 9.98 36.89 -26.99
CA ILE A 491 10.94 37.56 -26.13
C ILE A 491 11.95 38.28 -27.00
N LEU A 492 12.14 39.57 -26.75
CA LEU A 492 13.03 40.43 -27.52
C LEU A 492 14.05 41.05 -26.59
N ARG A 493 15.32 41.05 -27.01
CA ARG A 493 16.40 41.71 -26.31
C ARG A 493 16.96 42.82 -27.18
N LEU A 494 16.78 44.06 -26.74
CA LEU A 494 17.28 45.26 -27.39
C LEU A 494 18.76 45.50 -27.03
N LYS A 495 19.51 46.17 -27.91
CA LYS A 495 20.88 46.64 -27.59
C LYS A 495 20.86 47.93 -26.75
N SER A 496 19.88 48.79 -26.98
CA SER A 496 19.68 50.06 -26.29
C SER A 496 18.18 50.35 -26.14
N MET A 497 17.81 51.10 -25.09
CA MET A 497 16.43 51.51 -24.84
C MET A 497 15.94 52.64 -25.74
N GLU A 498 16.85 53.32 -26.46
CA GLU A 498 16.48 54.46 -27.32
C GLU A 498 15.48 54.09 -28.42
N ASN A 499 15.54 52.85 -28.93
CA ASN A 499 14.64 52.36 -29.98
C ASN A 499 13.42 51.59 -29.44
N ALA A 500 13.26 51.47 -28.12
CA ALA A 500 12.24 50.61 -27.50
C ALA A 500 10.82 51.01 -27.92
N ASP A 501 10.49 52.30 -27.92
CA ASP A 501 9.15 52.78 -28.27
C ASP A 501 8.82 52.59 -29.75
N GLN A 502 9.83 52.67 -30.63
CA GLN A 502 9.63 52.46 -32.06
C GLN A 502 9.45 50.98 -32.37
N VAL A 503 10.21 50.11 -31.70
CA VAL A 503 10.05 48.65 -31.79
C VAL A 503 8.68 48.22 -31.25
N LYS A 504 8.20 48.79 -30.13
CA LYS A 504 6.85 48.53 -29.59
C LYS A 504 5.75 48.84 -30.61
N LYS A 505 5.85 49.98 -31.30
CA LYS A 505 4.88 50.37 -32.34
C LYS A 505 4.91 49.42 -33.53
N GLU A 506 6.09 49.04 -34.01
CA GLU A 506 6.23 48.11 -35.13
C GLU A 506 5.74 46.70 -34.81
N ILE A 507 5.93 46.22 -33.58
CA ILE A 507 5.41 44.93 -33.15
C ILE A 507 3.88 44.94 -33.13
N ALA A 508 3.26 46.01 -32.63
CA ALA A 508 1.81 46.14 -32.63
C ALA A 508 1.21 46.15 -34.04
N VAL A 509 1.95 46.69 -35.02
CA VAL A 509 1.58 46.69 -36.45
C VAL A 509 1.80 45.31 -37.09
N ALA A 510 2.97 44.70 -36.86
CA ALA A 510 3.36 43.43 -37.46
C ALA A 510 2.54 42.25 -36.90
N PHE A 511 2.15 42.32 -35.63
CA PHE A 511 1.38 41.32 -34.91
C PHE A 511 0.17 41.95 -34.22
N PRO A 512 -0.94 42.17 -34.96
CA PRO A 512 -2.10 42.83 -34.40
C PRO A 512 -2.70 42.00 -33.25
N GLY A 513 -2.92 42.62 -32.10
CA GLY A 513 -3.38 41.93 -30.89
C GLY A 513 -2.26 41.32 -30.03
N SER A 514 -0.99 41.63 -30.30
CA SER A 514 0.12 41.33 -29.39
C SER A 514 -0.06 42.06 -28.05
N MET A 515 0.01 41.35 -26.93
CA MET A 515 -0.04 41.93 -25.59
C MET A 515 1.37 41.95 -24.98
N LEU A 516 1.85 43.11 -24.55
CA LEU A 516 3.08 43.23 -23.79
C LEU A 516 2.81 42.74 -22.35
N LYS A 517 3.46 41.65 -21.94
CA LYS A 517 3.34 41.10 -20.59
C LYS A 517 4.34 41.69 -19.62
N GLU A 518 5.60 41.78 -20.05
CA GLU A 518 6.71 42.20 -19.19
C GLU A 518 7.67 43.09 -19.97
N GLU A 519 8.14 44.14 -19.30
CA GLU A 519 9.19 45.04 -19.77
C GLU A 519 10.23 45.16 -18.66
N HIS A 520 11.41 44.58 -18.89
CA HIS A 520 12.52 44.58 -17.94
C HIS A 520 13.80 45.06 -18.60
N ALA A 521 14.14 46.33 -18.37
CA ALA A 521 15.29 46.99 -18.98
C ALA A 521 15.29 46.76 -20.50
N ILE A 522 16.30 46.06 -21.03
CA ILE A 522 16.43 45.80 -22.47
C ILE A 522 15.59 44.62 -22.99
N GLN A 523 14.79 43.95 -22.15
CA GLN A 523 14.01 42.78 -22.53
C GLN A 523 12.51 43.10 -22.57
N LEU A 524 11.86 42.79 -23.69
CA LEU A 524 10.42 42.91 -23.90
C LEU A 524 9.82 41.53 -24.15
N THR A 525 8.77 41.17 -23.40
CA THR A 525 8.07 39.89 -23.53
C THR A 525 6.63 40.14 -23.99
N TYR A 526 6.28 39.62 -25.17
CA TYR A 526 4.96 39.71 -25.77
C TYR A 526 4.28 38.35 -25.83
N GLU A 527 2.96 38.35 -25.69
CA GLU A 527 2.09 37.22 -26.03
C GLU A 527 1.34 37.53 -27.33
N LEU A 528 1.57 36.69 -28.33
CA LEU A 528 0.97 36.79 -29.67
C LEU A 528 -0.22 35.85 -29.75
N VAL A 529 -1.40 36.37 -30.08
CA VAL A 529 -2.61 35.56 -30.22
C VAL A 529 -2.48 34.60 -31.40
N LYS A 530 -2.83 33.33 -31.17
CA LYS A 530 -2.87 32.33 -32.24
C LYS A 530 -4.00 32.63 -33.22
N ARG A 531 -3.69 32.68 -34.51
CA ARG A 531 -4.68 32.83 -35.59
C ARG A 531 -4.56 31.65 -36.56
N ASP A 532 -5.69 31.17 -37.03
CA ASP A 532 -5.74 30.06 -37.99
C ASP A 532 -5.03 30.43 -39.30
N GLY A 533 -4.18 29.52 -39.78
CA GLY A 533 -3.41 29.69 -41.03
C GLY A 533 -2.05 30.39 -40.90
N VAL A 534 -1.68 30.91 -39.72
CA VAL A 534 -0.35 31.53 -39.51
C VAL A 534 0.71 30.44 -39.30
N LYS A 535 1.64 30.31 -40.25
CA LYS A 535 2.77 29.38 -40.18
C LYS A 535 3.94 29.98 -39.40
N TRP A 536 4.71 29.14 -38.70
CA TRP A 536 5.96 29.53 -38.03
C TRP A 536 6.90 30.35 -38.93
N SER A 537 7.07 29.92 -40.18
CA SER A 537 7.91 30.63 -41.15
C SER A 537 7.51 32.09 -41.35
N SER A 538 6.20 32.38 -41.37
CA SER A 538 5.70 33.75 -41.53
C SER A 538 5.94 34.63 -40.30
N LEU A 539 5.93 34.04 -39.10
CA LEU A 539 6.23 34.75 -37.85
C LEU A 539 7.73 35.09 -37.79
N PHE A 540 8.59 34.10 -38.07
CA PHE A 540 10.04 34.30 -38.12
C PHE A 540 10.44 35.31 -39.19
N GLN A 541 9.89 35.22 -40.41
CA GLN A 541 10.21 36.17 -41.49
C GLN A 541 9.85 37.62 -41.13
N ARG A 542 8.70 37.84 -40.47
CA ARG A 542 8.31 39.17 -39.98
C ARG A 542 9.25 39.66 -38.89
N MET A 543 9.63 38.79 -37.95
CA MET A 543 10.55 39.13 -36.87
C MET A 543 11.95 39.44 -37.39
N GLU A 544 12.48 38.67 -38.34
CA GLU A 544 13.78 38.93 -38.97
C GLU A 544 13.80 40.29 -39.67
N GLY A 545 12.71 40.64 -40.36
CA GLY A 545 12.57 41.96 -40.97
C GLY A 545 12.62 43.11 -39.96
N ILE A 546 12.05 42.93 -38.77
CA ILE A 546 12.09 43.92 -37.68
C ILE A 546 13.47 43.93 -37.03
N ALA A 547 14.06 42.75 -36.77
CA ALA A 547 15.37 42.61 -36.15
C ALA A 547 16.47 43.27 -36.98
N ALA A 548 16.43 43.12 -38.31
CA ALA A 548 17.38 43.76 -39.22
C ALA A 548 17.22 45.28 -39.29
N ARG A 549 15.99 45.80 -39.16
CA ARG A 549 15.72 47.25 -39.22
C ARG A 549 16.12 48.00 -37.95
N PHE A 550 15.93 47.38 -36.78
CA PHE A 550 16.12 48.02 -35.47
C PHE A 550 17.37 47.53 -34.72
N ASP A 551 18.21 46.72 -35.35
CA ASP A 551 19.45 46.17 -34.80
C ASP A 551 19.24 45.49 -33.43
N ILE A 552 18.25 44.59 -33.36
CA ILE A 552 17.88 43.85 -32.14
C ILE A 552 19.03 42.89 -31.77
N ALA A 553 19.36 42.78 -30.48
CA ALA A 553 20.46 41.95 -30.01
C ALA A 553 20.15 40.45 -30.16
N ASP A 554 18.94 40.05 -29.75
CA ASP A 554 18.45 38.67 -29.84
C ASP A 554 16.92 38.65 -29.78
N TYR A 555 16.30 37.61 -30.35
CA TYR A 555 14.87 37.35 -30.21
C TYR A 555 14.59 35.85 -30.10
N SER A 556 13.59 35.50 -29.30
CA SER A 556 13.11 34.13 -29.12
C SER A 556 11.61 34.09 -29.33
N LEU A 557 11.18 33.25 -30.26
CA LEU A 557 9.77 32.97 -30.52
C LEU A 557 9.48 31.53 -30.06
N SER A 558 8.66 31.37 -29.04
CA SER A 558 8.30 30.08 -28.46
C SER A 558 6.79 29.88 -28.45
N GLN A 559 6.34 28.63 -28.44
CA GLN A 559 4.92 28.32 -28.24
C GLN A 559 4.57 28.43 -26.75
N THR A 560 3.29 28.65 -26.46
CA THR A 560 2.72 28.44 -25.12
C THR A 560 3.18 27.11 -24.53
N THR A 561 3.66 27.17 -23.28
CA THR A 561 4.17 25.97 -22.59
C THR A 561 3.01 25.07 -22.18
N LEU A 562 3.28 23.78 -21.97
CA LEU A 562 2.26 22.85 -21.50
C LEU A 562 1.76 23.25 -20.09
N GLU A 563 2.63 23.87 -19.30
CA GLU A 563 2.29 24.41 -17.99
C GLU A 563 1.22 25.52 -18.08
N GLN A 564 1.35 26.44 -19.05
CA GLN A 564 0.34 27.49 -19.27
C GLN A 564 -1.02 26.89 -19.68
N VAL A 565 -1.02 25.92 -20.60
CA VAL A 565 -2.23 25.17 -20.99
C VAL A 565 -2.88 24.52 -19.76
N PHE A 566 -2.10 23.88 -18.92
CA PHE A 566 -2.59 23.24 -17.70
C PHE A 566 -3.15 24.24 -16.67
N LEU A 567 -2.50 25.39 -16.49
CA LEU A 567 -2.95 26.45 -15.60
C LEU A 567 -4.31 27.01 -16.04
N GLU A 568 -4.53 27.14 -17.35
CA GLU A 568 -5.82 27.58 -17.90
C GLU A 568 -6.94 26.58 -17.57
N PHE A 569 -6.72 25.29 -17.78
CA PHE A 569 -7.68 24.25 -17.40
C PHE A 569 -7.96 24.23 -15.89
N SER A 570 -6.93 24.43 -15.08
CA SER A 570 -7.05 24.46 -13.63
C SER A 570 -7.84 25.68 -13.15
N ARG A 571 -7.58 26.88 -13.71
CA ARG A 571 -8.32 28.11 -13.40
C ARG A 571 -9.79 27.97 -13.77
N ASN A 572 -10.10 27.44 -14.95
CA ASN A 572 -11.47 27.22 -15.41
C ASN A 572 -12.25 26.25 -14.49
N ALA A 573 -11.57 25.26 -13.91
CA ALA A 573 -12.17 24.37 -12.92
C ALA A 573 -12.39 25.02 -11.55
N SER A 574 -11.45 25.85 -11.08
CA SER A 574 -11.56 26.57 -9.80
C SER A 574 -12.74 27.54 -9.80
N VAL A 575 -12.93 28.29 -10.89
CA VAL A 575 -14.03 29.25 -11.04
C VAL A 575 -15.38 28.53 -10.98
N ARG A 576 -15.50 27.36 -11.60
CA ARG A 576 -16.74 26.54 -11.57
C ARG A 576 -17.13 26.03 -10.18
N ARG A 577 -16.15 25.72 -9.33
CA ARG A 577 -16.45 25.31 -7.94
C ARG A 577 -17.02 26.45 -7.11
N MET A 578 -16.63 27.70 -7.39
CA MET A 578 -17.20 28.86 -6.70
C MET A 578 -18.63 29.15 -7.17
N THR A 579 -18.91 29.01 -8.47
CA THR A 579 -20.26 29.24 -9.01
C THR A 579 -21.28 28.18 -8.63
N ASN A 580 -20.86 26.95 -8.33
CA ASN A 580 -21.76 25.87 -7.90
C ASN A 580 -22.04 25.87 -6.37
N HIS A 581 -21.37 26.74 -5.61
CA HIS A 581 -21.57 26.90 -4.16
C HIS A 581 -22.18 28.25 -3.77
N SER A 582 -22.52 29.09 -4.75
CA SER A 582 -23.36 30.28 -4.63
C SER A 582 -24.76 29.97 -5.16
#